data_AF-A0A0D0CD91-F1
#
_entry.id   AF-A0A0D0CD91-F1
#
_cell.length_a   1.000
_cell.length_b   1.000
_cell.length_c   1.000
_cell.angle_alpha   90.00
_cell.angle_beta   90.00
_cell.angle_gamma   90.00
#
_symmetry.space_group_name_H-M   'P 1'
#
loop_
_entity.id
_entity.type
_entity.pdbx_description
1 polymer ?
#
loop_
_entity_poly.entity_id
_entity_poly.type
_entity_poly.pdbx_seq_one_letter_code
_entity_poly.pdbx_strand_id
1 'polypeptide(L)'
;LVSMSIDSNMWTQLPFPSRDIVVIQLTGPNGRCTLFNIYNSGTSADMLRALVTYLETNILQIRNAENSYMIWLGDFNRHHPLWEEDRNSHLLTNHYLSEAQPLIQLLADCGMAMPLPKDMPTLEALAMKNWMRPD
;
A
#
# COMPACT_ATOMS: atom_id res chain seq x y z
N LEU A 1 5.18 10.49 11.66
CA LEU A 1 6.19 11.53 11.90
C LEU A 1 7.14 11.52 10.70
N VAL A 2 7.41 12.67 10.09
CA VAL A 2 8.43 12.81 9.04
C VAL A 2 9.74 13.23 9.73
N SER A 3 10.87 12.66 9.31
CA SER A 3 12.18 12.99 9.90
C SER A 3 12.49 14.47 9.75
N MET A 4 12.99 15.11 10.82
CA MET A 4 13.48 16.51 10.78
C MET A 4 14.71 16.70 9.88
N SER A 5 15.36 15.60 9.46
CA SER A 5 16.46 15.64 8.50
C SER A 5 15.98 15.92 7.07
N ILE A 6 14.68 15.81 6.79
CA ILE A 6 14.08 16.16 5.50
C ILE A 6 13.66 17.62 5.59
N ASP A 7 14.14 18.46 4.66
CA ASP A 7 13.74 19.86 4.56
C ASP A 7 12.21 19.97 4.51
N SER A 8 11.63 20.75 5.43
CA SER A 8 10.18 20.94 5.54
C SER A 8 9.56 21.60 4.30
N ASN A 9 10.35 22.21 3.44
CA ASN A 9 9.89 22.76 2.16
C ASN A 9 9.83 21.70 1.04
N MET A 10 10.41 20.52 1.26
CA MET A 10 10.51 19.44 0.26
C MET A 10 9.44 18.37 0.45
N TRP A 11 8.52 18.54 1.40
CA TRP A 11 7.41 17.62 1.58
C TRP A 11 6.14 18.33 2.05
N THR A 12 5.00 17.70 1.74
CA THR A 12 3.70 18.09 2.27
C THR A 12 2.88 16.85 2.59
N GLN A 13 2.06 16.92 3.64
CA GLN A 13 1.06 15.87 3.89
C GLN A 13 -0.21 16.25 3.15
N LEU A 14 -0.66 15.36 2.27
CA LEU A 14 -1.94 15.55 1.59
C LEU A 14 -3.07 15.04 2.49
N PRO A 15 -4.20 15.77 2.60
CA PRO A 15 -5.31 15.34 3.42
C PRO A 15 -5.91 14.05 2.84
N PHE A 16 -6.22 13.09 3.71
CA PHE A 16 -6.88 11.84 3.35
C PHE A 16 -8.07 11.64 4.31
N PRO A 17 -9.22 11.11 3.85
CA PRO A 17 -10.45 11.03 4.66
C PRO A 17 -10.41 10.01 5.82
N SER A 18 -9.41 9.12 5.86
CA SER A 18 -9.20 8.15 6.94
C SER A 18 -7.86 8.37 7.65
N ARG A 19 -7.78 7.94 8.91
CA ARG A 19 -6.53 7.87 9.68
C ARG A 19 -5.68 6.64 9.33
N ASP A 20 -6.29 5.67 8.66
CA ASP A 20 -5.65 4.42 8.24
C ASP A 20 -4.68 4.63 7.07
N ILE A 21 -4.79 5.76 6.35
CA ILE A 21 -3.87 6.11 5.28
C ILE A 21 -3.29 7.49 5.55
N VAL A 22 -1.96 7.57 5.51
CA VAL A 22 -1.22 8.83 5.53
C VAL A 22 -0.58 9.03 4.17
N VAL A 23 -0.87 10.16 3.54
CA VAL A 23 -0.34 10.51 2.21
C VAL A 23 0.69 11.63 2.35
N ILE A 24 1.93 11.36 1.97
CA ILE A 24 3.01 12.35 1.97
C ILE A 24 3.52 12.53 0.55
N GLN A 25 3.62 13.77 0.10
CA GLN A 25 4.20 14.10 -1.19
C GLN A 25 5.54 14.78 -0.99
N LEU A 26 6.60 14.13 -1.47
CA LEU A 26 7.95 14.66 -1.57
C LEU A 26 8.11 15.35 -2.92
N THR A 27 8.76 16.52 -2.95
CA THR A 27 9.09 17.24 -4.18
C THR A 27 10.55 17.70 -4.12
N GLY A 28 11.28 17.52 -5.22
CA GLY A 28 12.66 17.96 -5.35
C GLY A 28 13.15 17.98 -6.79
N PRO A 29 14.47 18.11 -7.02
CA PRO A 29 15.05 18.22 -8.36
C PRO A 29 14.75 17.01 -9.27
N ASN A 30 14.57 15.82 -8.69
CA ASN A 30 14.27 14.58 -9.41
C ASN A 30 12.76 14.37 -9.66
N GLY A 31 11.94 15.38 -9.38
CA GLY A 31 10.50 15.32 -9.53
C GLY A 31 9.77 15.12 -8.21
N ARG A 32 8.68 14.37 -8.28
CA ARG A 32 7.70 14.24 -7.20
C ARG A 32 7.49 12.78 -6.85
N CYS A 33 7.44 12.46 -5.56
CA CYS A 33 7.13 11.12 -5.09
C CYS A 33 6.01 11.21 -4.05
N THR A 34 4.88 10.55 -4.30
CA THR A 34 3.77 10.47 -3.36
C THR A 34 3.78 9.10 -2.69
N LEU A 35 3.98 9.11 -1.38
CA LEU A 35 3.98 7.96 -0.50
C LEU A 35 2.60 7.79 0.11
N PHE A 36 2.04 6.59 -0.01
CA PHE A 36 0.84 6.16 0.67
C PHE A 36 1.25 5.14 1.73
N ASN A 37 1.24 5.56 2.99
CA ASN A 37 1.39 4.65 4.12
C ASN A 37 0.02 4.13 4.51
N ILE A 38 -0.27 2.88 4.18
CA ILE A 38 -1.57 2.24 4.27
C ILE A 38 -1.57 1.24 5.42
N TYR A 39 -2.54 1.35 6.31
CA TYR A 39 -2.85 0.33 7.28
C TYR A 39 -4.26 -0.19 7.01
N ASN A 40 -4.37 -1.44 6.58
CA ASN A 40 -5.65 -2.10 6.43
C ASN A 40 -5.92 -2.92 7.69
N SER A 41 -7.00 -2.65 8.40
CA SER A 41 -7.41 -3.42 9.59
C SER A 41 -7.98 -4.81 9.27
N GLY A 42 -7.98 -5.21 8.00
CA GLY A 42 -8.46 -6.51 7.53
C GLY A 42 -9.93 -6.53 7.13
N THR A 43 -10.74 -5.55 7.55
CA THR A 43 -12.20 -5.55 7.36
C THR A 43 -12.74 -4.40 6.51
N SER A 44 -11.93 -3.41 6.14
CA SER A 44 -12.44 -2.17 5.57
C SER A 44 -12.42 -2.16 4.03
N ALA A 45 -13.46 -2.72 3.42
CA ALA A 45 -13.79 -2.41 2.02
C ALA A 45 -13.90 -0.88 1.78
N ASP A 46 -14.26 -0.14 2.84
CA ASP A 46 -14.32 1.32 2.87
C ASP A 46 -12.96 1.99 2.63
N MET A 47 -11.85 1.39 3.08
CA MET A 47 -10.52 1.98 2.90
C MET A 47 -10.10 1.95 1.42
N LEU A 48 -10.26 0.80 0.76
CA LEU A 48 -9.94 0.68 -0.67
C LEU A 48 -10.85 1.58 -1.51
N ARG A 49 -12.14 1.67 -1.18
CA ARG A 49 -13.06 2.61 -1.83
C ARG A 49 -12.62 4.07 -1.64
N ALA A 50 -12.23 4.45 -0.42
CA ALA A 50 -11.72 5.79 -0.16
C ALA A 50 -10.42 6.06 -0.94
N LEU A 51 -9.54 5.08 -1.06
CA LEU A 51 -8.31 5.18 -1.84
C LEU A 51 -8.62 5.36 -3.33
N VAL A 52 -9.54 4.58 -3.90
CA VAL A 52 -9.99 4.74 -5.29
C VAL A 52 -10.52 6.15 -5.54
N THR A 53 -11.51 6.60 -4.75
CA THR A 53 -12.09 7.94 -4.90
C THR A 53 -11.04 9.04 -4.74
N TYR A 54 -10.10 8.85 -3.80
CA TYR A 54 -9.00 9.79 -3.60
C TYR A 54 -8.08 9.87 -4.82
N LEU A 55 -7.71 8.74 -5.40
CA LEU A 55 -6.87 8.68 -6.59
C LEU A 55 -7.60 9.33 -7.78
N GLU A 56 -8.85 8.96 -8.05
CA GLU A 56 -9.64 9.57 -9.14
C GLU A 56 -9.71 11.09 -9.03
N THR A 57 -9.91 11.60 -7.81
CA THR A 57 -10.04 13.04 -7.57
C THR A 57 -8.70 13.77 -7.66
N ASN A 58 -7.60 13.12 -7.25
CA ASN A 58 -6.30 13.78 -7.05
C ASN A 58 -5.21 13.27 -8.00
N ILE A 59 -5.53 12.44 -9.01
CA ILE A 59 -4.51 11.78 -9.83
C ILE A 59 -3.60 12.79 -10.53
N LEU A 60 -4.13 13.95 -10.94
CA LEU A 60 -3.34 15.03 -11.51
C LEU A 60 -2.38 15.64 -10.49
N GLN A 61 -2.74 15.73 -9.21
CA GLN A 61 -1.80 16.17 -8.17
C GLN A 61 -0.73 15.10 -7.88
N ILE A 62 -1.09 13.83 -7.99
CA ILE A 62 -0.22 12.70 -7.61
C ILE A 62 0.74 12.31 -8.76
N ARG A 63 0.26 12.34 -10.01
CA ARG A 63 0.95 11.92 -11.23
C ARG A 63 0.70 12.89 -12.40
N ASN A 64 1.15 14.14 -12.31
CA ASN A 64 1.04 15.12 -13.42
C ASN A 64 2.16 15.05 -14.46
N ALA A 65 3.27 14.39 -14.17
CA ALA A 65 4.46 14.40 -15.03
C ALA A 65 5.14 13.04 -15.06
N GLU A 66 6.01 12.82 -16.05
CA GLU A 66 6.81 11.59 -16.18
C GLU A 66 7.66 11.31 -14.93
N ASN A 67 8.16 12.36 -14.28
CA ASN A 67 8.94 12.27 -13.03
C ASN A 67 8.06 12.30 -11.78
N SER A 68 6.83 11.78 -11.86
CA SER A 68 5.91 11.63 -10.73
C SER A 68 5.74 10.17 -10.37
N TYR A 69 6.18 9.82 -9.17
CA TYR A 69 6.20 8.46 -8.65
C TYR A 69 5.15 8.27 -7.56
N MET A 70 4.63 7.05 -7.47
CA MET A 70 3.67 6.64 -6.45
C MET A 70 4.21 5.38 -5.78
N ILE A 71 4.33 5.40 -4.45
CA ILE A 71 4.79 4.24 -3.67
C ILE A 71 3.74 3.96 -2.61
N TRP A 72 3.25 2.72 -2.58
CA TRP A 72 2.37 2.23 -1.54
C TRP A 72 3.16 1.31 -0.64
N LEU A 73 3.01 1.52 0.67
CA LEU A 73 3.71 0.77 1.69
C LEU A 73 2.84 0.69 2.94
N GLY A 74 3.18 -0.21 3.85
CA GLY A 74 2.47 -0.39 5.11
C GLY A 74 1.96 -1.81 5.24
N ASP A 75 0.92 -2.01 6.03
CA ASP A 75 0.36 -3.32 6.32
C ASP A 75 -1.01 -3.44 5.66
N PHE A 76 -1.10 -4.30 4.65
CA PHE A 76 -2.34 -4.52 3.90
C PHE A 76 -3.24 -5.56 4.55
N ASN A 77 -2.79 -6.33 5.55
CA ASN A 77 -3.49 -7.47 6.15
C ASN A 77 -4.27 -8.30 5.10
N ARG A 78 -3.58 -8.64 4.01
CA ARG A 78 -4.11 -9.48 2.92
C ARG A 78 -3.13 -10.57 2.56
N HIS A 79 -3.68 -11.72 2.16
CA HIS A 79 -2.91 -12.87 1.71
C HIS A 79 -3.23 -13.16 0.25
N HIS A 80 -2.19 -13.32 -0.56
CA HIS A 80 -2.35 -13.65 -1.97
C HIS A 80 -1.10 -14.40 -2.51
N PRO A 81 -1.25 -15.36 -3.44
CA PRO A 81 -0.14 -16.14 -3.99
C PRO A 81 0.92 -15.33 -4.73
N LEU A 82 0.69 -14.03 -4.97
CA LEU A 82 1.66 -13.14 -5.61
C LEU A 82 2.80 -12.74 -4.68
N TRP A 83 2.59 -12.77 -3.37
CA TRP A 83 3.59 -12.34 -2.38
C TRP A 83 3.76 -13.33 -1.22
N GLU A 84 2.70 -14.08 -0.89
CA GLU A 84 2.65 -15.07 0.17
C GLU A 84 3.31 -16.39 -0.26
N GLU A 85 3.89 -17.10 0.71
CA GLU A 85 4.55 -18.39 0.47
C GLU A 85 3.55 -19.53 0.34
N ASP A 86 3.80 -20.46 -0.58
CA ASP A 86 2.87 -21.56 -0.87
C ASP A 86 2.63 -22.48 0.34
N ARG A 87 3.57 -22.53 1.30
CA ARG A 87 3.39 -23.25 2.58
C ARG A 87 2.22 -22.71 3.41
N ASN A 88 1.86 -21.43 3.22
CA ASN A 88 0.74 -20.77 3.86
C ASN A 88 -0.57 -21.02 3.11
N SER A 89 -0.76 -22.19 2.49
CA SER A 89 -1.95 -22.56 1.73
C SER A 89 -3.28 -22.37 2.49
N HIS A 90 -3.26 -22.47 3.82
CA HIS A 90 -4.40 -22.17 4.69
C HIS A 90 -4.83 -20.68 4.67
N LEU A 91 -3.92 -19.77 4.32
CA LEU A 91 -4.18 -18.35 4.06
C LEU A 91 -4.49 -18.06 2.59
N LEU A 92 -4.45 -19.07 1.71
CA LEU A 92 -4.70 -18.96 0.27
C LEU A 92 -6.05 -19.59 -0.14
N THR A 93 -7.00 -19.64 0.79
CA THR A 93 -8.35 -20.13 0.51
C THR A 93 -9.16 -19.11 -0.31
N ASN A 94 -10.22 -19.57 -0.95
CA ASN A 94 -11.13 -18.69 -1.73
C ASN A 94 -11.64 -17.48 -0.93
N HIS A 95 -11.78 -17.62 0.39
CA HIS A 95 -12.16 -16.53 1.26
C HIS A 95 -11.11 -15.40 1.22
N TYR A 96 -9.85 -15.69 1.53
CA TYR A 96 -8.77 -14.69 1.51
C TYR A 96 -8.50 -14.14 0.12
N LEU A 97 -8.58 -14.98 -0.92
CA LEU A 97 -8.44 -14.51 -2.31
C LEU A 97 -9.54 -13.51 -2.67
N SER A 98 -10.78 -13.77 -2.26
CA SER A 98 -11.89 -12.83 -2.47
C SER A 98 -11.69 -11.51 -1.71
N GLU A 99 -11.09 -11.54 -0.52
CA GLU A 99 -10.78 -10.33 0.25
C GLU A 99 -9.61 -9.53 -0.31
N ALA A 100 -8.63 -10.19 -0.93
CA ALA A 100 -7.49 -9.56 -1.59
C ALA A 100 -7.83 -9.04 -2.99
N GLN A 101 -8.83 -9.62 -3.68
CA GLN A 101 -9.16 -9.30 -5.06
C GLN A 101 -9.37 -7.79 -5.34
N PRO A 102 -10.06 -7.01 -4.49
CA PRO A 102 -10.20 -5.58 -4.73
C PRO A 102 -8.86 -4.83 -4.72
N LEU A 103 -7.90 -5.23 -3.87
CA LEU A 103 -6.56 -4.68 -3.86
C LEU A 103 -5.80 -5.07 -5.12
N ILE A 104 -5.89 -6.34 -5.56
CA ILE A 104 -5.27 -6.81 -6.80
C ILE A 104 -5.76 -6.01 -8.01
N GLN A 105 -7.06 -5.80 -8.12
CA GLN A 105 -7.64 -5.02 -9.21
C GLN A 105 -7.11 -3.59 -9.19
N LEU A 106 -7.10 -2.95 -8.02
CA LEU A 106 -6.63 -1.58 -7.86
C LEU A 106 -5.13 -1.43 -8.20
N LEU A 107 -4.30 -2.40 -7.80
CA LEU A 107 -2.88 -2.44 -8.17
C LEU A 107 -2.71 -2.52 -9.69
N ALA A 108 -3.51 -3.37 -10.36
CA ALA A 108 -3.49 -3.49 -11.81
C ALA A 108 -3.95 -2.20 -12.51
N ASP A 109 -5.04 -1.60 -12.05
CA ASP A 109 -5.59 -0.35 -12.60
C ASP A 109 -4.60 0.82 -12.47
N CYS A 110 -3.83 0.85 -11.39
CA CYS A 110 -2.79 1.86 -11.17
C CYS A 110 -1.46 1.54 -11.88
N GLY A 111 -1.30 0.35 -12.47
CA GLY A 111 -0.05 -0.12 -13.08
C GLY A 111 1.06 -0.34 -12.04
N MET A 112 0.71 -0.77 -10.84
CA MET A 112 1.65 -0.97 -9.74
C MET A 112 2.44 -2.27 -9.91
N ALA A 113 3.67 -2.26 -9.41
CA ALA A 113 4.55 -3.43 -9.40
C ALA A 113 5.06 -3.67 -7.97
N MET A 114 5.15 -4.94 -7.58
CA MET A 114 5.71 -5.33 -6.27
C MET A 114 7.24 -5.33 -6.35
N PRO A 115 7.95 -4.45 -5.61
CA PRO A 115 9.40 -4.39 -5.67
C PRO A 115 10.08 -5.49 -4.85
N LEU A 116 9.38 -6.03 -3.85
CA LEU A 116 9.90 -7.06 -2.95
C LEU A 116 9.68 -8.45 -3.54
N PRO A 117 10.63 -9.38 -3.39
CA PRO A 117 10.49 -10.75 -3.90
C PRO A 117 9.34 -11.47 -3.19
N LYS A 118 8.72 -12.45 -3.86
CA LYS A 118 7.76 -13.40 -3.25
C LYS A 118 8.44 -14.15 -2.09
N ASP A 119 7.64 -14.68 -1.17
CA ASP A 119 8.06 -15.61 -0.10
C ASP A 119 8.96 -15.00 0.99
N MET A 120 9.10 -13.67 1.02
CA MET A 120 9.81 -12.97 2.09
C MET A 120 8.84 -12.62 3.23
N PRO A 121 8.88 -13.33 4.37
CA PRO A 121 7.95 -13.06 5.46
C PRO A 121 8.31 -11.76 6.17
N THR A 122 7.30 -11.10 6.69
CA THR A 122 7.41 -9.81 7.40
C THR A 122 6.79 -9.86 8.79
N LEU A 123 6.05 -10.94 9.09
CA LEU A 123 5.45 -11.20 10.39
C LEU A 123 5.65 -12.68 10.80
N GLU A 124 5.98 -12.89 12.08
CA GLU A 124 5.84 -14.19 12.75
C GLU A 124 4.61 -14.17 13.66
N ALA A 125 3.62 -15.01 13.36
CA ALA A 125 2.46 -15.19 14.21
C ALA A 125 2.87 -15.92 15.51
N LEU A 126 3.02 -15.17 16.60
CA LEU A 126 3.57 -15.64 17.88
C LEU A 126 2.93 -16.92 18.42
N ALA A 127 1.62 -17.10 18.24
CA ALA A 127 0.89 -18.25 18.76
C ALA A 127 1.19 -19.56 18.01
N MET A 128 1.42 -19.47 16.70
CA MET A 128 1.62 -20.63 15.83
C MET A 128 3.06 -20.77 15.36
N LYS A 129 3.92 -19.78 15.64
CA LYS A 129 5.27 -19.62 15.07
C LYS A 129 5.27 -19.73 13.55
N ASN A 130 4.21 -19.21 12.94
CA ASN A 130 4.04 -19.24 11.49
C ASN A 130 4.52 -17.93 10.88
N TRP A 131 5.38 -18.03 9.87
CA TRP A 131 5.90 -16.88 9.14
C TRP A 131 4.99 -16.58 7.96
N MET A 132 4.53 -15.35 7.86
CA MET A 132 3.54 -14.89 6.88
C MET A 132 3.88 -13.50 6.37
N ARG A 133 3.20 -13.09 5.30
CA ARG A 133 3.42 -11.79 4.68
C ARG A 133 2.11 -11.01 4.47
N PRO A 134 1.64 -10.31 5.51
CA PRO A 134 0.42 -9.50 5.44
C PRO A 134 0.60 -8.13 4.77
N ASP A 135 1.84 -7.69 4.55
CA ASP A 135 2.23 -6.40 3.96
C ASP A 135 2.52 -6.44 2.45
#